data_AF-A0A3N5MR06-F1
#
_entry.id   AF-A0A3N5MR06-F1
#
_cell.length_a   1.000
_cell.length_b   1.000
_cell.length_c   1.000
_cell.angle_alpha   90.00
_cell.angle_beta   90.00
_cell.angle_gamma   90.00
#
_symmetry.space_group_name_H-M   'P 1'
#
loop_
_entity.id
_entity.type
_entity.pdbx_description
1 polymer ?
#
loop_
_entity_poly.entity_id
_entity_poly.type
_entity_poly.pdbx_seq_one_letter_code
_entity_poly.pdbx_strand_id
1 'polypeptide(L)'
;MERFLDAYINRMRPFFPGFHGETAHEIASAFLAFKFGLYANAVRECTHAIALIPGGLPNEALRRALEIIRANAQDRDNSLVTANLPLAFSEADLQFVAVNLPAEKVEEAGTLNLANALILTYVVALITSPDDEEAMEEHRTLIVRMLSDYKKELGFE
;
A
#
# COMPACT_ATOMS: atom_id res chain seq x y z
N MET A 1 -1.79 -9.25 -15.32
CA MET A 1 -1.41 -8.57 -14.06
C MET A 1 -1.18 -9.52 -12.90
N GLU A 2 -1.87 -10.67 -12.82
CA GLU A 2 -1.53 -11.82 -11.96
C GLU A 2 -0.01 -12.07 -11.80
N ARG A 3 0.66 -12.47 -12.89
CA ARG A 3 2.12 -12.72 -12.90
C ARG A 3 2.97 -11.51 -12.51
N PHE A 4 2.47 -10.30 -12.75
CA PHE A 4 3.16 -9.07 -12.36
C PHE A 4 3.10 -8.91 -10.83
N LEU A 5 1.93 -9.13 -10.23
CA LEU A 5 1.77 -9.12 -8.77
C LEU A 5 2.65 -10.20 -8.11
N ASP A 6 2.68 -11.42 -8.66
CA ASP A 6 3.55 -12.48 -8.13
C ASP A 6 5.04 -12.10 -8.19
N ALA A 7 5.48 -11.52 -9.30
CA ALA A 7 6.85 -11.02 -9.45
C ALA A 7 7.15 -9.89 -8.45
N TYR A 8 6.19 -8.99 -8.23
CA TYR A 8 6.32 -7.90 -7.27
C TYR A 8 6.39 -8.42 -5.83
N ILE A 9 5.52 -9.35 -5.43
CA ILE A 9 5.57 -10.01 -4.11
C ILE A 9 6.94 -10.64 -3.89
N ASN A 10 7.43 -11.43 -4.86
CA ASN A 10 8.73 -12.08 -4.78
C ASN A 10 9.90 -11.08 -4.70
N ARG A 11 9.80 -9.94 -5.38
CA ARG A 11 10.77 -8.84 -5.26
C ARG A 11 10.76 -8.22 -3.87
N MET A 12 9.61 -8.12 -3.21
CA MET A 12 9.47 -7.50 -1.88
C MET A 12 9.89 -8.44 -0.74
N ARG A 13 9.71 -9.76 -0.86
CA ARG A 13 10.02 -10.74 0.21
C ARG A 13 11.39 -10.55 0.90
N PRO A 14 12.52 -10.34 0.19
CA PRO A 14 13.81 -10.15 0.84
C PRO A 14 13.92 -8.90 1.71
N PHE A 15 13.10 -7.88 1.44
CA PHE A 15 13.11 -6.60 2.15
C PHE A 15 12.23 -6.61 3.40
N PHE A 16 11.26 -7.52 3.47
CA PHE A 16 10.33 -7.67 4.58
C PHE A 16 10.40 -9.11 5.12
N PRO A 17 11.48 -9.47 5.83
CA PRO A 17 11.69 -10.84 6.30
C PRO A 17 10.70 -11.28 7.38
N GLY A 18 9.93 -10.33 7.92
CA GLY A 18 8.92 -10.55 8.97
C GLY A 18 8.83 -9.35 9.89
N PHE A 19 7.68 -9.22 10.56
CA PHE A 19 7.52 -8.34 11.72
C PHE A 19 7.12 -9.17 12.94
N HIS A 20 7.11 -8.56 14.12
CA HIS A 20 6.37 -9.12 15.23
C HIS A 20 4.88 -9.25 14.85
N GLY A 21 4.22 -10.31 15.31
CA GLY A 21 2.84 -10.63 14.89
C GLY A 21 1.85 -9.47 15.08
N GLU A 22 1.96 -8.73 16.19
CA GLU A 22 1.14 -7.54 16.44
C GLU A 22 1.36 -6.45 15.38
N THR A 23 2.61 -6.15 15.02
CA THR A 23 2.92 -5.17 13.97
C THR A 23 2.41 -5.63 12.60
N ALA A 24 2.57 -6.92 12.28
CA ALA A 24 2.09 -7.49 11.03
C ALA A 24 0.56 -7.41 10.91
N HIS A 25 -0.14 -7.73 12.00
CA HIS A 25 -1.60 -7.64 12.10
C HIS A 25 -2.12 -6.20 11.98
N GLU A 26 -1.44 -5.23 12.60
CA GLU A 26 -1.79 -3.81 12.48
C GLU A 26 -1.66 -3.30 11.03
N ILE A 27 -0.64 -3.77 10.29
CA ILE A 27 -0.47 -3.46 8.85
C ILE A 27 -1.63 -4.05 8.03
N ALA A 28 -1.99 -5.32 8.28
CA ALA A 28 -3.13 -5.97 7.62
C ALA A 28 -4.46 -5.25 7.94
N SER A 29 -4.68 -4.93 9.21
CA SER A 29 -5.88 -4.24 9.69
C SER A 29 -6.02 -2.84 9.09
N ALA A 30 -4.92 -2.10 8.92
CA ALA A 30 -4.93 -0.82 8.23
C ALA A 30 -5.41 -0.92 6.77
N PHE A 31 -4.91 -1.92 6.04
CA PHE A 31 -5.36 -2.18 4.67
C PHE A 31 -6.84 -2.57 4.61
N LEU A 32 -7.26 -3.54 5.43
CA LEU A 32 -8.63 -4.04 5.46
C LEU A 32 -9.62 -2.95 5.87
N ALA A 33 -9.32 -2.17 6.92
CA ALA A 33 -10.18 -1.08 7.37
C ALA A 33 -10.38 -0.03 6.26
N PHE A 34 -9.31 0.38 5.57
CA PHE A 34 -9.43 1.31 4.45
C PHE A 34 -10.30 0.72 3.33
N LYS A 35 -10.06 -0.55 2.99
CA LYS A 35 -10.77 -1.23 1.92
C LYS A 35 -12.26 -1.37 2.20
N PHE A 36 -12.65 -1.66 3.44
CA PHE A 36 -14.05 -1.74 3.84
C PHE A 36 -14.71 -0.38 4.08
N GLY A 37 -14.00 0.72 3.88
CA GLY A 37 -14.54 2.08 4.09
C GLY A 37 -14.69 2.46 5.56
N LEU A 38 -14.05 1.72 6.47
CA LEU A 38 -14.01 2.02 7.90
C LEU A 38 -12.93 3.06 8.18
N TYR A 39 -13.11 4.28 7.66
CA TYR A 39 -12.03 5.26 7.57
C TYR A 39 -11.47 5.72 8.92
N ALA A 40 -12.32 5.98 9.93
CA ALA A 40 -11.85 6.24 11.29
C ALA A 40 -10.97 5.10 11.84
N ASN A 41 -11.32 3.83 11.55
CA ASN A 41 -10.50 2.69 11.95
C ASN A 41 -9.19 2.65 11.17
N ALA A 42 -9.23 2.87 9.86
CA ALA A 42 -8.02 2.91 9.03
C ALA A 42 -7.03 3.97 9.53
N VAL A 43 -7.52 5.14 9.97
CA VAL A 43 -6.67 6.18 10.57
C VAL A 43 -5.98 5.67 11.84
N ARG A 44 -6.73 4.98 12.72
CA ARG A 44 -6.19 4.39 13.95
C ARG A 44 -5.14 3.31 13.67
N GLU A 45 -5.46 2.32 12.83
CA GLU A 45 -4.55 1.19 12.55
C GLU A 45 -3.29 1.66 11.81
N CYS A 46 -3.41 2.59 10.85
CA CYS A 46 -2.22 3.19 10.24
C CYS A 46 -1.35 3.88 11.29
N THR A 47 -1.95 4.58 12.27
CA THR A 47 -1.19 5.28 13.32
C THR A 47 -0.46 4.30 14.24
N HIS A 48 -1.09 3.19 14.62
CA HIS A 48 -0.46 2.13 15.40
C HIS A 48 0.66 1.44 14.63
N ALA A 49 0.40 0.99 13.40
CA ALA A 49 1.38 0.35 12.54
C ALA A 49 2.62 1.24 12.33
N ILE A 50 2.42 2.53 12.03
CA ILE A 50 3.53 3.49 11.85
C ILE A 50 4.39 3.60 13.11
N ALA A 51 3.82 3.54 14.31
CA ALA A 51 4.57 3.64 15.56
C ALA A 51 5.43 2.39 15.84
N LEU A 52 5.00 1.22 15.35
CA LEU A 52 5.62 -0.08 15.63
C LEU A 52 6.66 -0.49 14.58
N ILE A 53 6.53 -0.03 13.33
CA ILE A 53 7.48 -0.35 12.27
C ILE A 53 8.90 0.09 12.71
N PRO A 54 9.94 -0.74 12.55
CA PRO A 54 11.32 -0.36 12.84
C PRO A 54 11.91 0.50 11.72
N GLY A 55 13.03 1.18 11.98
CA GLY A 55 13.73 1.96 10.95
C GLY A 55 14.29 1.10 9.82
N GLY A 56 14.77 1.76 8.76
CA GLY A 56 15.40 1.11 7.62
C GLY A 56 14.69 1.42 6.31
N LEU A 57 15.44 1.44 5.22
CA LEU A 57 14.96 1.93 3.93
C LEU A 57 13.62 1.32 3.44
N PRO A 58 13.44 -0.02 3.41
CA PRO A 58 12.15 -0.60 3.00
C PRO A 58 11.00 -0.26 3.96
N ASN A 59 11.30 -0.12 5.24
CA ASN A 59 10.32 0.22 6.27
C ASN A 59 9.88 1.68 6.20
N GLU A 60 10.77 2.59 5.79
CA GLU A 60 10.39 3.99 5.54
C GLU A 60 9.43 4.12 4.35
N ALA A 61 9.61 3.31 3.30
CA ALA A 61 8.64 3.26 2.20
C ALA A 61 7.28 2.72 2.67
N LEU A 62 7.26 1.70 3.53
CA LEU A 62 6.03 1.19 4.15
C LEU A 62 5.37 2.23 5.07
N ARG A 63 6.14 2.95 5.90
CA ARG A 63 5.60 4.06 6.70
C ARG A 63 4.97 5.11 5.81
N ARG A 64 5.63 5.49 4.71
CA ARG A 64 5.07 6.46 3.75
C ARG A 64 3.76 5.96 3.13
N ALA A 65 3.69 4.67 2.79
CA ALA A 65 2.44 4.08 2.30
C ALA A 65 1.32 4.21 3.34
N LEU A 66 1.58 3.86 4.60
CA LEU A 66 0.61 4.01 5.69
C LEU A 66 0.24 5.48 5.95
N GLU A 67 1.17 6.42 5.82
CA GLU A 67 0.90 7.86 5.92
C GLU A 67 -0.07 8.33 4.82
N ILE A 68 0.15 7.89 3.57
CA ILE A 68 -0.72 8.20 2.42
C ILE A 68 -2.13 7.62 2.65
N ILE A 69 -2.22 6.37 3.09
CA ILE A 69 -3.50 5.70 3.40
C ILE A 69 -4.22 6.43 4.54
N ARG A 70 -3.50 6.76 5.62
CA ARG A 70 -4.05 7.48 6.78
C ARG A 70 -4.64 8.82 6.38
N ALA A 71 -3.91 9.63 5.62
CA ALA A 71 -4.40 10.94 5.19
C ALA A 71 -5.63 10.81 4.28
N ASN A 72 -5.61 9.84 3.36
CA ASN A 72 -6.73 9.52 2.49
C ASN A 72 -7.97 9.02 3.25
N ALA A 73 -7.76 8.25 4.34
CA ALA A 73 -8.84 7.82 5.22
C ALA A 73 -9.38 9.02 6.00
N GLN A 74 -8.50 9.85 6.56
CA GLN A 74 -8.90 11.03 7.34
C GLN A 74 -9.76 11.99 6.54
N ASP A 75 -9.41 12.24 5.28
CA ASP A 75 -10.23 13.06 4.38
C ASP A 75 -11.61 12.45 4.17
N ARG A 76 -11.67 11.15 3.83
CA ARG A 76 -12.95 10.46 3.56
C ARG A 76 -13.84 10.37 4.81
N ASP A 77 -13.26 10.16 5.98
CA ASP A 77 -13.96 10.20 7.27
C ASP A 77 -14.61 11.58 7.53
N ASN A 78 -13.91 12.64 7.12
CA ASN A 78 -14.41 14.02 7.18
C ASN A 78 -15.32 14.39 5.99
N SER A 79 -15.73 13.43 5.15
CA SER A 79 -16.49 13.68 3.92
C SER A 79 -15.80 14.63 2.93
N LEU A 80 -14.47 14.65 2.94
CA LEU A 80 -13.62 15.40 2.02
C LEU A 80 -13.03 14.48 0.96
N VAL A 81 -12.75 15.05 -0.22
CA VAL A 81 -12.02 14.38 -1.30
C VAL A 81 -10.93 15.33 -1.79
N THR A 82 -9.70 15.11 -1.35
CA THR A 82 -8.53 15.89 -1.81
C THR A 82 -7.77 15.09 -2.86
N ALA A 83 -7.93 15.49 -4.12
CA ALA A 83 -7.28 14.85 -5.28
C ALA A 83 -5.75 14.74 -5.13
N ASN A 84 -5.10 15.78 -4.60
CA ASN A 84 -3.65 15.87 -4.51
C ASN A 84 -3.21 16.23 -3.09
N LEU A 85 -3.32 15.26 -2.17
CA LEU A 85 -2.65 15.37 -0.88
C LEU A 85 -1.14 15.55 -1.10
N PRO A 86 -0.45 16.41 -0.33
CA PRO A 86 0.98 16.68 -0.48
C PRO A 86 1.88 15.52 -0.02
N LEU A 87 1.33 14.31 0.11
CA LEU A 87 2.04 13.10 0.52
C LEU A 87 2.33 12.26 -0.73
N ALA A 88 3.61 11.99 -0.95
CA ALA A 88 4.11 11.18 -2.05
C ALA A 88 5.30 10.35 -1.60
N PHE A 89 5.54 9.25 -2.29
CA PHE A 89 6.78 8.49 -2.13
C PHE A 89 8.00 9.36 -2.51
N SER A 90 9.08 9.24 -1.73
CA SER A 90 10.36 9.87 -2.05
C SER A 90 11.09 9.09 -3.15
N GLU A 91 12.13 9.68 -3.75
CA GLU A 91 12.97 9.00 -4.76
C GLU A 91 13.54 7.66 -4.23
N ALA A 92 13.89 7.62 -2.94
CA ALA A 92 14.43 6.43 -2.30
C ALA A 92 13.37 5.31 -2.14
N ASP A 93 12.10 5.69 -2.06
CA ASP A 93 10.98 4.77 -1.90
C ASP A 93 10.55 4.12 -3.23
N LEU A 94 10.89 4.74 -4.37
CA LEU A 94 10.44 4.31 -5.71
C LEU A 94 10.88 2.89 -6.08
N GLN A 95 11.92 2.35 -5.44
CA GLN A 95 12.33 0.95 -5.65
C GLN A 95 11.35 -0.07 -5.04
N PHE A 96 10.52 0.36 -4.08
CA PHE A 96 9.56 -0.50 -3.38
C PHE A 96 8.14 -0.38 -3.92
N VAL A 97 7.82 0.65 -4.72
CA VAL A 97 6.48 0.79 -5.30
C VAL A 97 6.25 -0.20 -6.45
N ALA A 98 5.00 -0.59 -6.67
CA ALA A 98 4.63 -1.51 -7.73
C ALA A 98 4.61 -0.83 -9.11
N VAL A 99 4.10 0.41 -9.16
CA VAL A 99 3.91 1.19 -10.39
C VAL A 99 4.76 2.45 -10.32
N ASN A 100 5.91 2.43 -10.99
CA ASN A 100 6.81 3.59 -11.10
C ASN A 100 6.75 4.12 -12.54
N LEU A 101 5.94 5.17 -12.75
CA LEU A 101 5.73 5.78 -14.05
C LEU A 101 6.41 7.16 -14.11
N PRO A 102 6.97 7.55 -15.27
CA PRO A 102 7.38 8.92 -15.52
C PRO A 102 6.21 9.89 -15.33
N ALA A 103 6.49 11.09 -14.79
CA ALA A 103 5.46 12.07 -14.42
C ALA A 103 4.54 12.44 -15.59
N GLU A 104 5.06 12.47 -16.82
CA GLU A 104 4.30 12.75 -18.04
C GLU A 104 3.25 11.68 -18.41
N LYS A 105 3.35 10.48 -17.83
CA LYS A 105 2.37 9.40 -17.98
C LYS A 105 1.39 9.31 -16.80
N VAL A 106 1.55 10.15 -15.79
CA VAL A 106 0.71 10.14 -14.58
C VAL A 106 -0.42 11.16 -14.76
N GLU A 107 -1.64 10.67 -14.89
CA GLU A 107 -2.83 11.52 -14.99
C GLU A 107 -3.09 12.26 -13.67
N GLU A 108 -3.11 11.53 -12.55
CA GLU A 108 -3.32 12.09 -11.21
C GLU A 108 -2.34 11.46 -10.20
N ALA A 109 -1.40 12.26 -9.73
CA ALA A 109 -0.33 11.80 -8.85
C ALA A 109 -0.85 11.28 -7.50
N GLY A 110 -1.86 11.93 -6.92
CA GLY A 110 -2.48 11.47 -5.67
C GLY A 110 -3.12 10.08 -5.80
N THR A 111 -3.80 9.82 -6.91
CA THR A 111 -4.40 8.52 -7.22
C THR A 111 -3.34 7.42 -7.38
N LEU A 112 -2.25 7.69 -8.11
CA LEU A 112 -1.14 6.73 -8.23
C LEU A 112 -0.45 6.47 -6.88
N ASN A 113 -0.24 7.51 -6.08
CA ASN A 113 0.36 7.39 -4.74
C ASN A 113 -0.50 6.52 -3.83
N LEU A 114 -1.81 6.74 -3.79
CA LEU A 114 -2.72 5.91 -3.00
C LEU A 114 -2.76 4.47 -3.52
N ALA A 115 -2.77 4.26 -4.84
CA ALA A 115 -2.74 2.92 -5.42
C ALA A 115 -1.47 2.16 -5.00
N ASN A 116 -0.30 2.77 -5.17
CA ASN A 116 0.98 2.19 -4.73
C ASN A 116 1.02 1.94 -3.22
N ALA A 117 0.48 2.85 -2.42
CA ALA A 117 0.42 2.68 -0.97
C ALA A 117 -0.42 1.47 -0.56
N LEU A 118 -1.60 1.30 -1.14
CA LEU A 118 -2.46 0.15 -0.89
C LEU A 118 -1.81 -1.16 -1.36
N ILE A 119 -1.17 -1.16 -2.55
CA ILE A 119 -0.51 -2.35 -3.09
C ILE A 119 0.70 -2.75 -2.23
N LEU A 120 1.55 -1.80 -1.82
CA LEU A 120 2.69 -2.09 -0.95
C LEU A 120 2.23 -2.60 0.42
N THR A 121 1.24 -1.95 1.03
CA THR A 121 0.69 -2.35 2.34
C THR A 121 0.09 -3.76 2.27
N TYR A 122 -0.69 -4.06 1.22
CA TYR A 122 -1.21 -5.41 0.95
C TYR A 122 -0.09 -6.45 0.86
N VAL A 123 0.94 -6.18 0.04
CA VAL A 123 2.01 -7.15 -0.19
C VAL A 123 2.81 -7.40 1.07
N VAL A 124 3.09 -6.34 1.85
CA VAL A 124 3.79 -6.49 3.12
C VAL A 124 2.95 -7.27 4.13
N ALA A 125 1.65 -6.97 4.25
CA ALA A 125 0.74 -7.72 5.12
C ALA A 125 0.72 -9.21 4.74
N LEU A 126 0.55 -9.52 3.45
CA LEU A 126 0.56 -10.90 2.93
C LEU A 126 1.88 -11.63 3.20
N ILE A 127 3.01 -10.94 3.14
CA ILE A 127 4.33 -11.55 3.39
C ILE A 127 4.55 -11.79 4.88
N THR A 128 4.06 -10.91 5.74
CA THR A 128 4.51 -10.80 7.14
C THR A 128 3.48 -11.20 8.18
N SER A 129 2.19 -11.31 7.83
CA SER A 129 1.10 -11.72 8.72
C SER A 129 0.49 -13.06 8.28
N PRO A 130 1.02 -14.20 8.73
CA PRO A 130 0.43 -15.52 8.46
C PRO A 130 -1.00 -15.64 9.01
N ASP A 131 -1.28 -14.99 10.14
CA ASP A 131 -2.58 -15.03 10.79
C ASP A 131 -3.68 -14.33 9.97
N ASP A 132 -3.29 -13.39 9.11
CA ASP A 132 -4.21 -12.67 8.20
C ASP A 132 -4.12 -13.17 6.74
N GLU A 133 -3.34 -14.21 6.44
CA GLU A 133 -3.04 -14.65 5.07
C GLU A 133 -4.30 -14.92 4.25
N GLU A 134 -5.28 -15.64 4.83
CA GLU A 134 -6.56 -15.95 4.16
C GLU A 134 -7.33 -14.66 3.82
N ALA A 135 -7.45 -13.74 4.76
CA ALA A 135 -8.13 -12.46 4.56
C ALA A 135 -7.41 -11.60 3.51
N MET A 136 -6.07 -11.66 3.46
CA MET A 136 -5.28 -10.97 2.44
C MET A 136 -5.51 -11.60 1.06
N GLU A 137 -5.46 -12.92 0.93
CA GLU A 137 -5.67 -13.62 -0.34
C GLU A 137 -7.05 -13.34 -0.97
N GLU A 138 -8.10 -13.18 -0.16
CA GLU A 138 -9.44 -12.75 -0.64
C GLU A 138 -9.41 -11.41 -1.40
N HIS A 139 -8.44 -10.54 -1.08
CA HIS A 139 -8.29 -9.23 -1.69
C HIS A 139 -7.33 -9.23 -2.88
N ARG A 140 -6.76 -10.37 -3.24
CA ARG A 140 -5.78 -10.45 -4.34
C ARG A 140 -6.37 -9.99 -5.68
N THR A 141 -7.63 -10.33 -5.98
CA THR A 141 -8.32 -9.87 -7.21
C THR A 141 -8.45 -8.35 -7.28
N LEU A 142 -8.65 -7.67 -6.14
CA LEU A 142 -8.68 -6.21 -6.09
C LEU A 142 -7.33 -5.63 -6.50
N ILE A 143 -6.23 -6.15 -5.95
CA ILE A 143 -4.88 -5.68 -6.24
C ILE A 143 -4.53 -5.89 -7.72
N VAL A 144 -4.90 -7.05 -8.27
CA VAL A 144 -4.75 -7.32 -9.70
C VAL A 144 -5.54 -6.33 -10.56
N ARG A 145 -6.75 -5.94 -10.14
CA ARG A 145 -7.56 -4.94 -10.82
C ARG A 145 -6.91 -3.56 -10.76
N MET A 146 -6.46 -3.11 -9.59
CA MET A 146 -5.76 -1.83 -9.43
C MET A 146 -4.51 -1.76 -10.31
N LEU A 147 -3.73 -2.84 -10.38
CA LEU A 147 -2.57 -2.93 -11.28
C LEU A 147 -2.97 -2.90 -12.76
N SER A 148 -4.15 -3.43 -13.10
CA SER A 148 -4.65 -3.45 -14.48
C SER A 148 -5.00 -2.06 -15.00
N ASP A 149 -5.34 -1.12 -14.12
CA ASP A 149 -5.60 0.28 -14.50
C ASP A 149 -4.35 0.98 -15.05
N TYR A 150 -3.15 0.45 -14.77
CA TYR A 150 -1.85 0.97 -15.24
C TYR A 150 -1.17 0.07 -16.29
N LYS A 151 -1.88 -0.97 -16.77
CA LYS A 151 -1.31 -2.01 -17.63
C LYS A 151 -0.66 -1.43 -18.90
N LYS A 152 -1.34 -0.46 -19.52
CA LYS A 152 -0.90 0.17 -20.77
C LYS A 152 0.34 1.03 -20.56
N GLU A 153 0.38 1.82 -19.50
CA GLU A 153 1.45 2.74 -19.14
C GLU A 153 2.73 1.97 -18.77
N LEU A 154 2.55 0.79 -18.17
CA LEU A 154 3.59 -0.20 -17.88
C LEU A 154 4.06 -0.99 -19.11
N GLY A 155 3.42 -0.80 -20.28
CA GLY A 155 3.82 -1.44 -21.53
C GLY A 155 3.33 -2.88 -21.72
N PHE A 156 2.27 -3.28 -21.02
CA PHE A 156 1.62 -4.57 -21.23
C PHE A 156 0.41 -4.43 -22.18
N GLU A 157 0.31 -5.33 -23.17
CA GLU A 157 -0.82 -5.43 -24.11
C GLU A 157 -2.01 -6.19 -23.51
#